data_AF-A0A9D8ZKY0-F1
#
_entry.id   AF-A0A9D8ZKY0-F1
#
_cell.length_a   1.000
_cell.length_b   1.000
_cell.length_c   1.000
_cell.angle_alpha   90.00
_cell.angle_beta   90.00
_cell.angle_gamma   90.00
#
_symmetry.space_group_name_H-M   'P 1'
#
loop_
_entity.id
_entity.type
_entity.pdbx_description
1 polymer ?
#
loop_
_entity_poly.entity_id
_entity_poly.type
_entity_poly.pdbx_seq_one_letter_code
_entity_poly.pdbx_strand_id
1 'polypeptide(L)'
;MDKYKRLAVLAAFMILAGCAVVSKDETGISIRHSSENDLLIQQRADRHCAFFGKTAVKVQEGSRESTYFVGTRVSTFKCVKENG
;
A
#
# COMPACT_ATOMS: atom_id res chain seq x y z
N MET A 1 5.84 -19.49 26.07
CA MET A 1 5.13 -19.29 24.77
C MET A 1 5.31 -17.87 24.21
N ASP A 2 5.92 -16.93 24.94
CA ASP A 2 6.10 -15.53 24.53
C ASP A 2 7.13 -15.27 23.44
N LYS A 3 8.15 -16.13 23.31
CA LYS A 3 9.21 -15.98 22.30
C LYS A 3 8.68 -16.14 20.87
N TYR A 4 7.72 -17.04 20.66
CA TYR A 4 7.09 -17.28 19.35
C TYR A 4 6.13 -16.14 18.97
N LYS A 5 5.45 -15.53 19.95
CA LYS A 5 4.62 -14.33 19.75
C LYS A 5 5.46 -13.14 19.27
N ARG A 6 6.63 -12.92 19.88
CA ARG A 6 7.58 -11.87 19.46
C ARG A 6 8.14 -12.12 18.06
N LEU A 7 8.48 -13.36 17.75
CA LEU A 7 8.93 -13.77 16.41
C LEU A 7 7.83 -13.61 15.36
N ALA A 8 6.58 -13.94 15.67
CA ALA A 8 5.44 -13.75 14.76
C ALA A 8 5.16 -12.26 14.49
N VAL A 9 5.28 -11.39 15.49
CA VAL A 9 5.14 -9.93 15.31
C VAL A 9 6.28 -9.37 14.44
N LEU A 10 7.52 -9.82 14.64
CA LEU A 10 8.66 -9.42 13.80
C LEU A 10 8.54 -9.93 12.36
N ALA A 11 8.07 -11.18 12.18
CA ALA A 11 7.80 -11.74 10.86
C ALA A 11 6.65 -11.00 10.14
N ALA A 12 5.61 -10.59 10.86
CA ALA A 12 4.52 -9.78 10.30
C ALA A 12 4.98 -8.40 9.83
N PHE A 13 5.97 -7.79 10.51
CA PHE A 13 6.58 -6.53 10.07
C PHE A 13 7.46 -6.70 8.82
N MET A 14 8.15 -7.83 8.67
CA MET A 14 8.98 -8.11 7.49
C MET A 14 8.15 -8.38 6.22
N ILE A 15 6.95 -8.96 6.35
CA ILE A 15 6.04 -9.17 5.19
C ILE A 15 5.53 -7.82 4.62
N LEU A 16 5.56 -6.75 5.42
CA LEU A 16 5.23 -5.39 4.97
C LEU A 16 6.38 -4.68 4.24
N ALA A 17 7.60 -5.22 4.24
CA ALA A 17 8.74 -4.62 3.54
C ALA A 17 8.58 -4.62 2.01
N GLY A 18 7.65 -5.43 1.48
CA GLY A 18 7.28 -5.41 0.06
C GLY A 18 6.31 -4.29 -0.33
N CYS A 19 5.80 -3.49 0.63
CA CYS A 19 4.82 -2.43 0.42
C CYS A 19 5.20 -1.18 1.25
N ALA A 20 6.03 -0.30 0.71
CA ALA A 20 6.43 0.94 1.36
C ALA A 20 5.48 2.08 0.98
N VAL A 21 4.85 2.74 1.96
CA VAL A 21 4.08 3.96 1.71
C VAL A 21 5.06 5.08 1.41
N VAL A 22 5.03 5.61 0.19
CA VAL A 22 5.91 6.69 -0.28
C VAL A 22 5.38 8.04 0.19
N SER A 23 4.06 8.23 0.13
CA SER A 23 3.37 9.42 0.65
C SER A 23 1.95 9.06 1.06
N LYS A 24 1.41 9.73 2.09
CA LYS A 24 0.00 9.67 2.45
C LYS A 24 -0.47 10.99 3.05
N ASP A 25 -1.65 11.42 2.67
CA ASP A 25 -2.33 12.61 3.18
C ASP A 25 -3.86 12.42 3.08
N GLU A 26 -4.65 13.43 3.45
CA GLU A 26 -6.11 13.36 3.39
C GLU A 26 -6.68 13.29 1.97
N THR A 27 -5.87 13.63 0.95
CA THR A 27 -6.23 13.70 -0.46
C THR A 27 -5.77 12.49 -1.26
N GLY A 28 -4.82 11.69 -0.74
CA GLY A 28 -4.33 10.50 -1.41
C GLY A 28 -3.27 9.72 -0.66
N ILE A 29 -2.84 8.62 -1.29
CA ILE A 29 -1.81 7.72 -0.81
C ILE A 29 -1.03 7.12 -1.99
N SER A 30 0.29 7.12 -1.89
CA SER A 30 1.20 6.51 -2.85
C SER A 30 1.94 5.37 -2.18
N ILE A 31 1.88 4.19 -2.79
CA ILE A 31 2.44 2.97 -2.21
C ILE A 31 3.38 2.35 -3.23
N ARG A 32 4.64 2.16 -2.86
CA ARG A 32 5.61 1.34 -3.59
C ARG A 32 5.41 -0.11 -3.20
N HIS A 33 5.18 -0.99 -4.17
CA HIS A 33 4.93 -2.40 -3.93
C HIS A 33 5.55 -3.31 -4.99
N SER A 34 5.68 -4.60 -4.69
CA SER A 34 5.97 -5.59 -5.73
C SER A 34 4.83 -5.62 -6.76
N SER A 35 5.17 -5.79 -8.05
CA SER A 35 4.20 -5.78 -9.16
C SER A 35 3.08 -6.83 -9.01
N GLU A 36 3.29 -7.86 -8.18
CA GLU A 36 2.33 -8.96 -7.97
C GLU A 36 1.26 -8.66 -6.91
N ASN A 37 1.40 -7.56 -6.17
CA ASN A 37 0.59 -7.29 -4.97
C ASN A 37 -0.55 -6.28 -5.15
N ASP A 38 -0.95 -5.91 -6.38
CA ASP A 38 -1.91 -4.82 -6.65
C ASP A 38 -3.21 -4.87 -5.81
N LEU A 39 -3.77 -6.06 -5.59
CA LEU A 39 -5.00 -6.26 -4.80
C LEU A 39 -4.86 -5.80 -3.34
N LEU A 40 -3.73 -6.12 -2.70
CA LEU A 40 -3.46 -5.71 -1.32
C LEU A 40 -3.23 -4.21 -1.20
N ILE A 41 -2.79 -3.57 -2.28
CA ILE A 41 -2.50 -2.14 -2.35
C ILE A 41 -3.78 -1.34 -2.48
N GLN A 42 -4.70 -1.79 -3.34
CA GLN A 42 -6.04 -1.20 -3.42
C GLN A 42 -6.73 -1.25 -2.06
N GLN A 43 -6.76 -2.42 -1.40
CA GLN A 43 -7.37 -2.53 -0.05
C GLN A 43 -6.71 -1.61 0.99
N ARG A 44 -5.39 -1.41 0.91
CA ARG A 44 -4.68 -0.50 1.81
C ARG A 44 -5.02 0.96 1.52
N ALA A 45 -5.17 1.31 0.25
CA ALA A 45 -5.60 2.64 -0.16
C ALA A 45 -7.05 2.91 0.26
N ASP A 46 -7.96 1.94 0.06
CA ASP A 46 -9.36 2.03 0.48
C ASP A 46 -9.46 2.23 1.99
N ARG A 47 -8.71 1.47 2.79
CA ARG A 47 -8.70 1.64 4.26
C ARG A 47 -8.22 3.05 4.66
N HIS A 48 -7.21 3.58 3.98
CA HIS A 48 -6.70 4.93 4.25
C HIS A 48 -7.72 6.00 3.89
N CYS A 49 -8.36 5.92 2.73
CA CYS A 49 -9.36 6.89 2.32
C CYS A 49 -10.67 6.76 3.13
N ALA A 50 -11.07 5.54 3.50
CA ALA A 50 -12.25 5.29 4.32
C ALA A 50 -12.15 5.94 5.71
N PHE A 51 -10.93 6.08 6.27
CA PHE A 51 -10.70 6.84 7.49
C PHE A 51 -11.20 8.30 7.40
N PHE A 52 -11.20 8.87 6.20
CA PHE A 52 -11.68 10.22 5.92
C PHE A 52 -13.09 10.26 5.31
N GLY A 53 -13.80 9.13 5.25
CA GLY A 53 -15.10 9.04 4.56
C GLY A 53 -15.00 9.24 3.05
N LYS A 54 -13.88 8.82 2.45
CA LYS A 54 -13.58 8.95 1.02
C LYS A 54 -13.28 7.57 0.42
N THR A 55 -13.35 7.46 -0.90
CA THR A 55 -13.03 6.24 -1.65
C THR A 55 -11.70 6.38 -2.36
N ALA A 56 -10.88 5.31 -2.40
CA ALA A 56 -9.58 5.36 -3.05
C ALA A 56 -9.71 5.03 -4.54
N VAL A 57 -9.36 5.99 -5.39
CA VAL A 57 -9.34 5.81 -6.85
C VAL A 57 -7.88 5.81 -7.30
N LYS A 58 -7.47 4.75 -8.00
CA LYS A 58 -6.13 4.68 -8.61
C LYS A 58 -6.04 5.73 -9.70
N VAL A 59 -5.14 6.71 -9.53
CA VAL A 59 -4.97 7.81 -10.50
C VAL A 59 -3.67 7.70 -11.28
N GLN A 60 -2.71 6.94 -10.78
CA GLN A 60 -1.44 6.74 -11.45
C GLN A 60 -0.83 5.40 -11.04
N GLU A 61 -0.34 4.66 -12.02
CA GLU A 61 0.54 3.52 -11.81
C GLU A 61 1.91 3.91 -12.37
N GLY A 62 2.89 4.05 -11.48
CA GLY A 62 4.27 4.36 -11.83
C GLY A 62 4.92 3.22 -12.59
N SER A 63 5.89 3.56 -13.45
CA SER A 63 6.65 2.56 -14.20
C SER A 63 7.36 1.59 -13.26
N ARG A 64 7.48 0.33 -13.70
CA ARG A 64 8.17 -0.74 -12.97
C ARG A 64 9.64 -0.37 -12.80
N GLU A 65 10.02 0.01 -11.59
CA GLU A 65 11.41 0.16 -11.18
C GLU A 65 11.95 -1.23 -10.84
N SER A 66 12.78 -1.78 -11.75
CA SER A 66 13.37 -3.11 -11.63
C SER A 66 14.79 -3.00 -11.08
N THR A 67 15.05 -3.59 -9.91
CA THR A 67 16.42 -3.83 -9.44
C THR A 67 16.66 -5.33 -9.47
N TYR A 68 17.32 -5.78 -10.54
CA TYR A 68 17.89 -7.12 -10.79
C TYR A 68 16.94 -8.35 -10.75
N PHE A 69 16.05 -8.53 -9.75
CA PHE A 69 15.16 -9.70 -9.64
C PHE A 69 13.75 -9.41 -9.09
N VAL A 70 13.53 -8.27 -8.42
CA VAL A 70 12.22 -7.90 -7.86
C VAL A 70 11.75 -6.60 -8.51
N GLY A 71 10.63 -6.66 -9.24
CA GLY A 71 10.05 -5.49 -9.89
C GLY A 71 9.13 -4.73 -8.95
N THR A 72 9.56 -3.55 -8.51
CA THR A 72 8.72 -2.67 -7.70
C THR A 72 7.97 -1.68 -8.59
N ARG A 73 6.75 -1.31 -8.21
CA ARG A 73 5.92 -0.29 -8.85
C ARG A 73 5.39 0.65 -7.79
N VAL A 74 5.15 1.90 -8.14
CA VAL A 74 4.51 2.87 -7.24
C VAL A 74 3.10 3.13 -7.73
N SER A 75 2.10 2.74 -6.96
CA SER A 75 0.70 3.04 -7.27
C SER A 75 0.23 4.22 -6.43
N THR A 76 -0.33 5.24 -7.09
CA THR A 76 -0.87 6.45 -6.47
C THR A 76 -2.40 6.43 -6.54
N PHE A 77 -3.01 6.64 -5.39
CA PHE A 77 -4.46 6.68 -5.21
C PHE A 77 -4.87 8.05 -4.69
N LYS A 78 -5.96 8.61 -5.22
CA LYS A 78 -6.61 9.79 -4.65
C LYS A 78 -7.82 9.36 -3.83
N CYS A 79 -7.99 10.00 -2.69
CA CYS A 79 -9.18 9.90 -1.87
C CYS A 79 -10.21 10.90 -2.39
N VAL A 80 -11.24 10.40 -3.07
CA VAL A 80 -12.35 11.22 -3.59
C VAL A 80 -13.59 11.04 -2.71
N LYS A 81 -14.41 12.09 -2.58
CA LYS A 81 -15.72 11.92 -1.94
C LYS A 81 -16.54 10.96 -2.81
N GLU A 82 -17.24 10.03 -2.18
CA GLU A 82 -18.24 9.22 -2.86
C GLU A 82 -19.26 10.22 -3.44
N ASN A 83 -19.35 10.30 -4.77
CA ASN A 83 -20.34 11.15 -5.43
C ASN A 83 -21.72 10.55 -5.10
N GLY A 84 -22.44 11.19 -4.18
CA GLY A 84 -23.87 10.99 -3.98
C GLY A 84 -24.67 11.60 -5.12
#